data_AF-A0A1X0DWK2-F1
#
_entry.id   AF-A0A1X0DWK2-F1
#
_cell.length_a   1.000
_cell.length_b   1.000
_cell.length_c   1.000
_cell.angle_alpha   90.00
_cell.angle_beta   90.00
_cell.angle_gamma   90.00
#
_symmetry.space_group_name_H-M   'P 1'
#
loop_
_entity.id
_entity.type
_entity.pdbx_description
1 polymer ?
#
loop_
_entity_poly.entity_id
_entity_poly.type
_entity_poly.pdbx_seq_one_letter_code
_entity_poly.pdbx_strand_id
1 'polypeptide(L)'
;MSETRLLREQGVTAPEGFRAAGIAAGIKASGAPDLALVFNEGPDYAAAGVFTRNQVKAAPVQWSQQVLKGGRLRAVILNSGGANACTGPAGFQDTHATAEAVAAALSDWGTETGAVEVAVCSTGLIGDRLPMDKLLAGVTEVVHEMAGGLVGGDEAARAIMTTDTVPKQVALHHKDNWTLGGMAKGAGMLAPSLATMLVVLTTDAKADPPALDRALRRAAALTFERLDIDGSCSTNDTVLLLSSGASEITPSQDELDAAVLAACDDLCAQLQADAEGVTKRVTITVTGAGADDQALLAARCIARDSLVKTALFGSDPNWGRVLAAVGMVPFVIDPDRITVSFNGSPVFSDGMPMPGAREVDLSGPDVEVTVELHQGTGRTTVRTTDLSHAYVEENSAYSS
;
A
#
# COMPACT_ATOMS: atom_id res chain seq x y z
N MET A 1 -24.21 -11.69 -19.66
CA MET A 1 -23.28 -10.53 -19.51
C MET A 1 -22.16 -11.02 -18.61
N SER A 2 -20.91 -10.62 -18.83
CA SER A 2 -19.84 -11.01 -17.90
C SER A 2 -20.03 -10.28 -16.58
N GLU A 3 -19.75 -10.93 -15.47
CA GLU A 3 -19.63 -10.26 -14.17
C GLU A 3 -18.24 -9.60 -14.07
N THR A 4 -18.13 -8.57 -13.23
CA THR A 4 -16.84 -7.97 -12.87
C THR A 4 -16.02 -8.98 -12.08
N ARG A 5 -14.77 -9.23 -12.48
CA ARG A 5 -13.90 -10.26 -11.90
C ARG A 5 -12.62 -9.66 -11.33
N LEU A 6 -12.28 -10.03 -10.10
CA LEU A 6 -11.00 -9.72 -9.48
C LEU A 6 -10.07 -10.95 -9.54
N LEU A 7 -8.78 -10.71 -9.83
CA LEU A 7 -7.71 -11.69 -10.01
C LEU A 7 -6.45 -11.23 -9.26
N ARG A 8 -5.58 -12.17 -8.86
CA ARG A 8 -4.28 -11.88 -8.21
C ARG A 8 -3.07 -12.39 -9.02
N GLU A 9 -3.34 -13.14 -10.09
CA GLU A 9 -2.36 -13.69 -11.03
C GLU A 9 -2.01 -12.70 -12.16
N GLN A 10 -2.53 -11.47 -12.08
CA GLN A 10 -2.30 -10.39 -13.04
C GLN A 10 -2.18 -9.06 -12.27
N GLY A 11 -1.40 -8.11 -12.81
CA GLY A 11 -1.08 -6.85 -12.15
C GLY A 11 -1.11 -5.64 -13.10
N VAL A 12 -0.08 -4.79 -13.02
CA VAL A 12 0.02 -3.49 -13.73
C VAL A 12 0.01 -3.53 -15.26
N THR A 13 0.09 -4.71 -15.86
CA THR A 13 0.03 -4.97 -17.31
C THR A 13 -1.22 -5.74 -17.74
N ALA A 14 -2.19 -5.89 -16.84
CA ALA A 14 -3.50 -6.45 -17.17
C ALA A 14 -4.37 -5.49 -18.02
N PRO A 15 -4.34 -4.16 -17.81
CA PRO A 15 -5.01 -3.22 -18.70
C PRO A 15 -4.22 -2.98 -19.99
N GLU A 16 -4.95 -2.63 -21.05
CA GLU A 16 -4.34 -2.26 -22.34
C GLU A 16 -3.54 -0.95 -22.25
N GLY A 17 -2.53 -0.81 -23.11
CA GLY A 17 -1.64 0.37 -23.14
C GLY A 17 -0.56 0.42 -22.06
N PHE A 18 -0.25 -0.70 -21.40
CA PHE A 18 0.84 -0.79 -20.41
C PHE A 18 1.84 -1.90 -20.71
N ARG A 19 3.13 -1.57 -20.52
CA ARG A 19 4.24 -2.53 -20.40
C ARG A 19 4.91 -2.41 -19.06
N ALA A 20 5.55 -3.49 -18.62
CA ALA A 20 6.42 -3.46 -17.46
C ALA A 20 7.59 -4.44 -17.61
N ALA A 21 8.61 -4.26 -16.79
CA ALA A 21 9.69 -5.23 -16.58
C ALA A 21 10.22 -5.10 -15.15
N GLY A 22 10.84 -6.17 -14.66
CA GLY A 22 11.58 -6.17 -13.40
C GLY A 22 12.86 -6.98 -13.54
N ILE A 23 14.00 -6.33 -13.32
CA ILE A 23 15.34 -6.91 -13.52
C ILE A 23 16.17 -6.86 -12.25
N ALA A 24 17.28 -7.60 -12.24
CA ALA A 24 18.34 -7.48 -11.24
C ALA A 24 19.42 -6.52 -11.75
N ALA A 25 19.25 -5.22 -11.53
CA ALA A 25 20.26 -4.19 -11.79
C ALA A 25 21.45 -4.29 -10.83
N GLY A 26 21.35 -5.13 -9.78
CA GLY A 26 22.44 -5.44 -8.86
C GLY A 26 22.67 -4.36 -7.79
N ILE A 27 21.65 -3.55 -7.53
CA ILE A 27 21.56 -2.62 -6.41
C ILE A 27 21.57 -3.42 -5.10
N LYS A 28 20.78 -4.50 -5.01
CA LYS A 28 20.77 -5.45 -3.89
C LYS A 28 22.00 -6.35 -3.93
N ALA A 29 22.64 -6.52 -2.77
CA ALA A 29 23.77 -7.44 -2.60
C ALA A 29 23.38 -8.94 -2.80
N SER A 30 22.10 -9.28 -2.67
CA SER A 30 21.59 -10.64 -2.88
C SER A 30 21.53 -11.07 -4.35
N GLY A 31 21.60 -10.13 -5.30
CA GLY A 31 21.37 -10.39 -6.73
C GLY A 31 19.92 -10.69 -7.11
N ALA A 32 18.97 -10.53 -6.17
CA ALA A 32 17.54 -10.61 -6.47
C ALA A 32 17.10 -9.39 -7.32
N PRO A 33 16.02 -9.51 -8.11
CA PRO A 33 15.43 -8.38 -8.84
C PRO A 33 15.19 -7.17 -7.93
N ASP A 34 15.53 -5.98 -8.44
CA ASP A 34 15.65 -4.77 -7.63
C ASP A 34 15.37 -3.45 -8.38
N LEU A 35 15.11 -3.51 -9.69
CA LEU A 35 14.68 -2.38 -10.50
C LEU A 35 13.48 -2.78 -11.37
N ALA A 36 12.39 -2.01 -11.27
CA ALA A 36 11.16 -2.21 -12.01
C ALA A 36 10.77 -0.96 -12.80
N LEU A 37 10.23 -1.15 -14.00
CA LEU A 37 9.64 -0.11 -14.84
C LEU A 37 8.18 -0.44 -15.11
N VAL A 38 7.30 0.55 -15.00
CA VAL A 38 5.94 0.53 -15.58
C VAL A 38 5.85 1.66 -16.58
N PHE A 39 5.50 1.34 -17.83
CA PHE A 39 5.44 2.26 -18.96
C PHE A 39 4.02 2.30 -19.53
N ASN A 40 3.48 3.50 -19.70
CA ASN A 40 2.20 3.79 -20.34
C ASN A 40 2.44 4.14 -21.82
N GLU A 41 1.99 3.27 -22.72
CA GLU A 41 2.06 3.43 -24.17
C GLU A 41 1.04 4.46 -24.71
N GLY A 42 0.11 4.92 -23.88
CA GLY A 42 -0.97 5.83 -24.23
C GLY A 42 -2.24 5.12 -24.74
N PRO A 43 -3.15 5.84 -25.44
CA PRO A 43 -2.99 7.19 -26.00
C PRO A 43 -3.02 8.34 -24.98
N ASP A 44 -3.66 8.16 -23.83
CA ASP A 44 -3.75 9.14 -22.75
C ASP A 44 -2.68 8.88 -21.67
N TYR A 45 -2.35 9.92 -20.89
CA TYR A 45 -1.26 9.88 -19.89
C TYR A 45 -1.70 10.39 -18.52
N ALA A 46 -3.01 10.43 -18.25
CA ALA A 46 -3.54 11.00 -17.01
C ALA A 46 -3.05 10.20 -15.80
N ALA A 47 -2.63 10.89 -14.75
CA ALA A 47 -2.13 10.26 -13.54
C ALA A 47 -2.46 11.06 -12.27
N ALA A 48 -2.62 10.33 -11.17
CA ALA A 48 -2.79 10.87 -9.82
C ALA A 48 -1.90 10.13 -8.82
N GLY A 49 -1.74 10.71 -7.63
CA GLY A 49 -0.90 10.11 -6.59
C GLY A 49 -1.16 10.60 -5.17
N VAL A 50 -0.95 9.69 -4.23
CA VAL A 50 -0.99 9.92 -2.78
C VAL A 50 0.38 9.51 -2.21
N PHE A 51 0.92 10.33 -1.33
CA PHE A 51 2.29 10.22 -0.83
C PHE A 51 2.35 10.32 0.69
N THR A 52 3.42 9.80 1.28
CA THR A 52 3.64 9.82 2.73
C THR A 52 3.34 11.19 3.37
N ARG A 53 2.73 11.15 4.56
CA ARG A 53 2.59 12.32 5.45
C ARG A 53 3.77 12.48 6.39
N ASN A 54 4.76 11.59 6.37
CA ASN A 54 6.01 11.76 7.08
C ASN A 54 6.67 13.08 6.65
N GLN A 55 7.24 13.81 7.62
CA GLN A 55 7.90 15.08 7.37
C GLN A 55 9.31 14.88 6.77
N VAL A 56 9.94 13.74 7.06
CA VAL A 56 11.28 13.35 6.57
C VAL A 56 11.14 12.68 5.20
N LYS A 57 10.54 13.39 4.23
CA LYS A 57 10.27 12.84 2.90
C LYS A 57 11.55 12.52 2.14
N ALA A 58 11.61 11.34 1.54
CA ALA A 58 12.70 10.92 0.67
C ALA A 58 12.76 11.75 -0.63
N ALA A 59 13.95 11.81 -1.23
CA ALA A 59 14.17 12.45 -2.52
C ALA A 59 13.21 11.99 -3.65
N PRO A 60 12.98 10.67 -3.88
CA PRO A 60 11.99 10.18 -4.85
C PRO A 60 10.57 10.70 -4.63
N VAL A 61 10.12 10.79 -3.37
CA VAL A 61 8.80 11.35 -3.03
C VAL A 61 8.73 12.82 -3.42
N GLN A 62 9.74 13.61 -3.07
CA GLN A 62 9.78 15.04 -3.39
C GLN A 62 9.77 15.31 -4.90
N TRP A 63 10.50 14.50 -5.67
CA TRP A 63 10.49 14.54 -7.13
C TRP A 63 9.12 14.17 -7.71
N SER A 64 8.58 13.02 -7.36
CA SER A 64 7.30 12.53 -7.88
C SER A 64 6.12 13.44 -7.50
N GLN A 65 6.18 14.12 -6.34
CA GLN A 65 5.25 15.19 -5.96
C GLN A 65 5.34 16.44 -6.87
N GLN A 66 6.50 16.74 -7.45
CA GLN A 66 6.67 17.84 -8.41
C GLN A 66 6.20 17.43 -9.81
N VAL A 67 6.53 16.21 -10.26
CA VAL A 67 6.10 15.63 -11.54
C VAL A 67 4.58 15.59 -11.65
N LEU A 68 3.88 15.06 -10.64
CA LEU A 68 2.43 14.95 -10.66
C LEU A 68 1.65 16.28 -10.66
N LYS A 69 2.31 17.43 -10.50
CA LYS A 69 1.65 18.73 -10.73
C LYS A 69 1.22 18.92 -12.19
N GLY A 70 1.84 18.19 -13.13
CA GLY A 70 1.37 18.11 -14.52
C GLY A 70 0.13 17.22 -14.72
N GLY A 71 -0.29 16.47 -13.70
CA GLY A 71 -1.39 15.50 -13.77
C GLY A 71 -1.15 14.35 -14.75
N ARG A 72 0.11 14.12 -15.16
CA ARG A 72 0.45 13.18 -16.23
C ARG A 72 1.68 12.36 -15.88
N LEU A 73 1.67 11.08 -16.23
CA LEU A 73 2.82 10.18 -16.18
C LEU A 73 2.85 9.29 -17.43
N ARG A 74 4.06 9.11 -17.95
CA ARG A 74 4.38 8.14 -18.99
C ARG A 74 5.10 6.93 -18.42
N ALA A 75 5.88 7.10 -17.35
CA ALA A 75 6.57 5.99 -16.70
C ALA A 75 6.63 6.14 -15.18
N VAL A 76 6.74 4.99 -14.50
CA VAL A 76 7.14 4.87 -13.10
C VAL A 76 8.35 3.95 -13.05
N ILE A 77 9.47 4.45 -12.55
CA ILE A 77 10.66 3.64 -12.25
C ILE A 77 10.75 3.43 -10.74
N LEU A 78 10.92 2.19 -10.31
CA LEU A 78 10.92 1.78 -8.91
C LEU A 78 12.18 0.97 -8.61
N ASN A 79 12.90 1.27 -7.54
CA ASN A 79 13.97 0.39 -7.04
C ASN A 79 13.71 -0.06 -5.60
N SER A 80 14.23 -1.22 -5.24
CA SER A 80 14.04 -1.84 -3.93
C SER A 80 15.34 -2.19 -3.19
N GLY A 81 16.44 -1.55 -3.60
CA GLY A 81 17.77 -1.72 -2.99
C GLY A 81 18.27 -0.53 -2.15
N GLY A 82 17.45 0.51 -1.94
CA GLY A 82 17.79 1.66 -1.10
C GLY A 82 16.73 2.75 -1.14
N ALA A 83 16.34 3.32 0.00
CA ALA A 83 15.24 4.30 0.04
C ALA A 83 15.60 5.66 -0.59
N ASN A 84 16.89 6.01 -0.72
CA ASN A 84 17.32 7.37 -1.08
C ASN A 84 16.62 8.46 -0.20
N ALA A 85 16.50 8.14 1.09
CA ALA A 85 15.97 9.01 2.13
C ALA A 85 17.13 9.50 3.01
N CYS A 86 17.03 10.73 3.54
CA CYS A 86 18.09 11.36 4.34
C CYS A 86 19.45 11.56 3.63
N THR A 87 19.48 11.45 2.29
CA THR A 87 20.69 11.52 1.42
C THR A 87 21.09 12.93 0.95
N GLY A 88 20.41 13.97 1.45
CA GLY A 88 20.71 15.37 1.15
C GLY A 88 20.52 15.78 -0.32
N PRO A 89 21.06 16.93 -0.75
CA PRO A 89 20.88 17.45 -2.12
C PRO A 89 21.38 16.49 -3.21
N ALA A 90 22.41 15.68 -2.92
CA ALA A 90 22.95 14.71 -3.86
C ALA A 90 21.97 13.55 -4.13
N GLY A 91 21.22 13.08 -3.13
CA GLY A 91 20.16 12.10 -3.35
C GLY A 91 18.99 12.62 -4.19
N PHE A 92 18.71 13.93 -4.14
CA PHE A 92 17.76 14.57 -5.05
C PHE A 92 18.30 14.65 -6.49
N GLN A 93 19.59 14.92 -6.66
CA GLN A 93 20.25 14.86 -7.97
C GLN A 93 20.26 13.44 -8.55
N ASP A 94 20.51 12.41 -7.74
CA ASP A 94 20.40 10.99 -8.15
C ASP A 94 19.00 10.64 -8.66
N THR A 95 17.97 11.14 -7.97
CA THR A 95 16.56 10.98 -8.37
C THR A 95 16.27 11.66 -9.72
N HIS A 96 16.80 12.88 -9.91
CA HIS A 96 16.66 13.63 -11.15
C HIS A 96 17.34 12.91 -12.33
N ALA A 97 18.60 12.49 -12.14
CA ALA A 97 19.37 11.75 -13.13
C ALA A 97 18.72 10.40 -13.50
N THR A 98 18.07 9.73 -12.54
CA THR A 98 17.26 8.54 -12.79
C THR A 98 16.10 8.83 -13.73
N ALA A 99 15.34 9.91 -13.49
CA ALA A 99 14.21 10.30 -14.33
C ALA A 99 14.66 10.73 -15.75
N GLU A 100 15.78 11.46 -15.85
CA GLU A 100 16.40 11.84 -17.12
C GLU A 100 16.87 10.62 -17.92
N ALA A 101 17.50 9.64 -17.28
CA ALA A 101 17.96 8.42 -17.94
C ALA A 101 16.80 7.56 -18.47
N VAL A 102 15.71 7.43 -17.70
CA VAL A 102 14.49 6.72 -18.16
C VAL A 102 13.85 7.46 -19.34
N ALA A 103 13.77 8.78 -19.28
CA ALA A 103 13.22 9.59 -20.36
C ALA A 103 14.06 9.52 -21.65
N ALA A 104 15.40 9.52 -21.53
CA ALA A 104 16.30 9.32 -22.65
C ALA A 104 16.16 7.91 -23.24
N ALA A 105 16.20 6.86 -22.42
CA ALA A 105 16.08 5.47 -22.88
C ALA A 105 14.73 5.19 -23.57
N LEU A 106 13.61 5.72 -23.06
CA LEU A 106 12.31 5.61 -23.72
C LEU A 106 12.24 6.40 -25.03
N SER A 107 12.92 7.54 -25.12
CA SER A 107 13.03 8.32 -26.36
C SER A 107 13.85 7.60 -27.42
N ASP A 108 14.98 7.00 -27.04
CA ASP A 108 15.82 6.18 -27.91
C ASP A 108 15.11 4.88 -28.35
N TRP A 109 14.28 4.30 -27.48
CA TRP A 109 13.42 3.16 -27.80
C TRP A 109 12.32 3.50 -28.82
N GLY A 110 11.88 4.77 -28.86
CA GLY A 110 10.98 5.29 -29.91
C GLY A 110 9.80 6.14 -29.43
N THR A 111 9.74 6.50 -28.15
CA THR A 111 8.66 7.35 -27.59
C THR A 111 9.25 8.61 -26.95
N GLU A 112 9.08 9.77 -27.58
CA GLU A 112 9.52 11.06 -27.04
C GLU A 112 8.97 11.25 -25.61
N THR A 113 9.90 11.34 -24.66
CA THR A 113 9.60 11.34 -23.22
C THR A 113 10.38 12.44 -22.51
N GLY A 114 9.70 13.23 -21.68
CA GLY A 114 10.36 14.18 -20.78
C GLY A 114 10.63 13.57 -19.40
N ALA A 115 11.71 13.96 -18.72
CA ALA A 115 11.95 13.56 -17.32
C ALA A 115 10.76 13.92 -16.40
N VAL A 116 10.08 15.04 -16.69
CA VAL A 116 8.85 15.49 -16.01
C VAL A 116 7.58 14.68 -16.36
N GLU A 117 7.72 13.55 -17.06
CA GLU A 117 6.68 12.53 -17.23
C GLU A 117 7.03 11.21 -16.49
N VAL A 118 8.17 11.17 -15.78
CA VAL A 118 8.69 9.98 -15.08
C VAL A 118 8.61 10.15 -13.56
N ALA A 119 7.76 9.35 -12.91
CA ALA A 119 7.77 9.21 -11.47
C ALA A 119 8.91 8.27 -11.03
N VAL A 120 9.58 8.61 -9.94
CA VAL A 120 10.64 7.79 -9.33
C VAL A 120 10.18 7.35 -7.94
N CYS A 121 10.28 6.06 -7.67
CA CYS A 121 10.00 5.44 -6.38
C CYS A 121 11.24 4.66 -5.91
N SER A 122 11.47 4.62 -4.59
CA SER A 122 12.57 3.84 -4.01
C SER A 122 12.15 3.27 -2.66
N THR A 123 12.74 2.14 -2.28
CA THR A 123 12.55 1.50 -0.96
C THR A 123 13.78 0.71 -0.56
N GLY A 124 13.97 0.49 0.75
CA GLY A 124 15.13 -0.16 1.36
C GLY A 124 15.77 0.75 2.41
N LEU A 125 17.06 0.55 2.68
CA LEU A 125 17.77 1.25 3.76
C LEU A 125 17.77 2.78 3.61
N ILE A 126 17.63 3.49 4.75
CA ILE A 126 17.65 4.95 4.87
C ILE A 126 19.07 5.45 5.16
N GLY A 127 19.46 6.59 4.58
CA GLY A 127 20.76 7.25 4.80
C GLY A 127 21.81 6.96 3.71
N ASP A 128 21.68 5.84 3.02
CA ASP A 128 22.61 5.43 1.97
C ASP A 128 22.22 5.97 0.58
N ARG A 129 23.26 6.38 -0.17
CA ARG A 129 23.16 6.80 -1.58
C ARG A 129 23.01 5.57 -2.47
N LEU A 130 22.23 5.69 -3.55
CA LEU A 130 22.09 4.61 -4.53
C LEU A 130 23.40 4.39 -5.32
N PRO A 131 23.73 3.14 -5.70
CA PRO A 131 24.86 2.84 -6.57
C PRO A 131 24.53 3.25 -8.02
N MET A 132 24.61 4.55 -8.31
CA MET A 132 24.07 5.15 -9.53
C MET A 132 24.60 4.53 -10.84
N ASP A 133 25.88 4.14 -10.92
CA ASP A 133 26.42 3.48 -12.11
C ASP A 133 25.65 2.20 -12.49
N LYS A 134 25.23 1.43 -11.47
CA LYS A 134 24.41 0.21 -11.66
C LYS A 134 22.97 0.55 -12.02
N LEU A 135 22.39 1.52 -11.31
CA LEU A 135 21.00 1.94 -11.53
C LEU A 135 20.81 2.49 -12.95
N LEU A 136 21.72 3.35 -13.42
CA LEU A 136 21.64 3.96 -14.74
C LEU A 136 21.88 2.93 -15.87
N ALA A 137 22.78 1.95 -15.66
CA ALA A 137 22.92 0.83 -16.59
C ALA A 137 21.63 -0.03 -16.64
N GLY A 138 21.07 -0.35 -15.47
CA GLY A 138 19.81 -1.08 -15.34
C GLY A 138 18.61 -0.34 -15.95
N VAL A 139 18.61 1.00 -15.97
CA VAL A 139 17.58 1.80 -16.65
C VAL A 139 17.58 1.55 -18.17
N THR A 140 18.75 1.41 -18.80
CA THR A 140 18.82 1.04 -20.22
C THR A 140 18.33 -0.39 -20.46
N GLU A 141 18.69 -1.33 -19.58
CA GLU A 141 18.30 -2.74 -19.69
C GLU A 141 16.78 -2.94 -19.48
N VAL A 142 16.19 -2.36 -18.43
CA VAL A 142 14.76 -2.53 -18.10
C VAL A 142 13.83 -1.92 -19.16
N VAL A 143 14.29 -0.93 -19.92
CA VAL A 143 13.56 -0.38 -21.08
C VAL A 143 13.63 -1.31 -22.29
N HIS A 144 14.70 -2.08 -22.47
CA HIS A 144 14.75 -3.10 -23.53
C HIS A 144 13.90 -4.34 -23.22
N GLU A 145 13.85 -4.76 -21.96
CA GLU A 145 13.13 -5.97 -21.53
C GLU A 145 11.61 -5.75 -21.32
N MET A 146 11.08 -4.53 -21.45
CA MET A 146 9.68 -4.24 -21.10
C MET A 146 8.65 -4.99 -21.96
N ALA A 147 7.84 -5.82 -21.29
CA ALA A 147 6.84 -6.69 -21.89
C ALA A 147 5.42 -6.30 -21.48
N GLY A 148 4.46 -6.56 -22.37
CA GLY A 148 3.02 -6.50 -22.06
C GLY A 148 2.49 -7.83 -21.53
N GLY A 149 1.28 -7.82 -20.98
CA GLY A 149 0.63 -9.02 -20.44
C GLY A 149 1.30 -9.56 -19.17
N LEU A 150 1.01 -10.82 -18.82
CA LEU A 150 1.27 -11.36 -17.48
C LEU A 150 2.74 -11.34 -17.03
N VAL A 151 3.70 -11.51 -17.95
CA VAL A 151 5.12 -11.68 -17.62
C VAL A 151 5.72 -10.38 -17.04
N GLY A 152 5.66 -9.28 -17.80
CA GLY A 152 6.27 -8.02 -17.39
C GLY A 152 5.68 -7.45 -16.08
N GLY A 153 4.39 -7.72 -15.82
CA GLY A 153 3.73 -7.35 -14.57
C GLY A 153 4.24 -8.14 -13.36
N ASP A 154 4.34 -9.48 -13.47
CA ASP A 154 4.84 -10.32 -12.38
C ASP A 154 6.33 -10.05 -12.09
N GLU A 155 7.14 -9.82 -13.14
CA GLU A 155 8.54 -9.43 -13.00
C GLU A 155 8.69 -8.09 -12.27
N ALA A 156 7.93 -7.06 -12.66
CA ALA A 156 7.91 -5.76 -11.98
C ALA A 156 7.45 -5.88 -10.51
N ALA A 157 6.39 -6.65 -10.25
CA ALA A 157 5.89 -6.89 -8.90
C ALA A 157 6.93 -7.62 -8.00
N ARG A 158 7.74 -8.52 -8.56
CA ARG A 158 8.86 -9.16 -7.87
C ARG A 158 10.02 -8.20 -7.61
N ALA A 159 10.38 -7.38 -8.61
CA ALA A 159 11.52 -6.47 -8.51
C ALA A 159 11.31 -5.33 -7.50
N ILE A 160 10.07 -5.00 -7.12
CA ILE A 160 9.80 -4.03 -6.04
C ILE A 160 9.85 -4.60 -4.61
N MET A 161 9.81 -5.93 -4.43
CA MET A 161 9.79 -6.59 -3.10
C MET A 161 11.03 -6.27 -2.26
N THR A 162 10.88 -6.16 -0.94
CA THR A 162 12.01 -6.07 0.02
C THR A 162 12.05 -7.26 0.97
N THR A 163 11.20 -7.23 1.99
CA THR A 163 11.02 -8.25 3.04
C THR A 163 9.74 -9.07 2.82
N ASP A 164 8.93 -8.65 1.84
CA ASP A 164 7.81 -9.38 1.26
C ASP A 164 8.18 -10.84 0.93
N THR A 165 7.35 -11.81 1.30
CA THR A 165 7.58 -13.22 0.92
C THR A 165 6.90 -13.59 -0.41
N VAL A 166 5.87 -12.82 -0.81
CA VAL A 166 5.15 -12.98 -2.08
C VAL A 166 4.92 -11.65 -2.80
N PRO A 167 4.94 -11.63 -4.16
CA PRO A 167 4.53 -10.47 -4.92
C PRO A 167 3.03 -10.23 -4.75
N LYS A 168 2.62 -8.96 -4.66
CA LYS A 168 1.23 -8.58 -4.40
C LYS A 168 0.66 -7.89 -5.62
N GLN A 169 -0.35 -8.48 -6.23
CA GLN A 169 -0.91 -8.02 -7.50
C GLN A 169 -2.43 -8.10 -7.50
N VAL A 170 -3.07 -7.25 -8.30
CA VAL A 170 -4.51 -7.31 -8.54
C VAL A 170 -4.85 -6.92 -9.98
N ALA A 171 -5.84 -7.58 -10.57
CA ALA A 171 -6.53 -7.10 -11.75
C ALA A 171 -8.05 -7.22 -11.58
N LEU A 172 -8.76 -6.12 -11.84
CA LEU A 172 -10.21 -6.03 -11.87
C LEU A 172 -10.64 -5.83 -13.33
N HIS A 173 -11.26 -6.87 -13.89
CA HIS A 173 -11.87 -6.87 -15.21
C HIS A 173 -13.33 -6.43 -15.06
N HIS A 174 -13.68 -5.23 -15.53
CA HIS A 174 -15.03 -4.69 -15.38
C HIS A 174 -16.01 -5.29 -16.39
N LYS A 175 -17.27 -5.47 -15.99
CA LYS A 175 -18.36 -6.00 -16.83
C LYS A 175 -18.56 -5.27 -18.18
N ASP A 176 -18.09 -4.02 -18.29
CA ASP A 176 -18.22 -3.19 -19.49
C ASP A 176 -16.95 -3.16 -20.36
N ASN A 177 -16.01 -4.08 -20.13
CA ASN A 177 -14.76 -4.29 -20.90
C ASN A 177 -13.69 -3.19 -20.77
N TRP A 178 -13.48 -2.72 -19.54
CA TRP A 178 -12.27 -1.98 -19.16
C TRP A 178 -11.64 -2.64 -17.93
N THR A 179 -10.34 -2.42 -17.72
CA THR A 179 -9.53 -3.14 -16.74
C THR A 179 -8.81 -2.15 -15.82
N LEU A 180 -8.69 -2.51 -14.55
CA LEU A 180 -7.77 -1.88 -13.61
C LEU A 180 -6.77 -2.94 -13.13
N GLY A 181 -5.49 -2.66 -13.28
CA GLY A 181 -4.38 -3.52 -12.81
C GLY A 181 -3.57 -2.83 -11.73
N GLY A 182 -2.94 -3.59 -10.85
CA GLY A 182 -2.14 -3.03 -9.77
C GLY A 182 -1.09 -3.99 -9.21
N MET A 183 -0.05 -3.41 -8.61
CA MET A 183 0.96 -4.11 -7.81
C MET A 183 1.27 -3.33 -6.54
N ALA A 184 1.66 -4.04 -5.49
CA ALA A 184 2.07 -3.46 -4.22
C ALA A 184 3.32 -4.16 -3.65
N LYS A 185 4.07 -3.41 -2.83
CA LYS A 185 5.08 -3.91 -1.91
C LYS A 185 4.79 -3.39 -0.50
N GLY A 186 5.17 -4.15 0.53
CA GLY A 186 5.07 -3.81 1.93
C GLY A 186 4.93 -5.06 2.80
N ALA A 187 5.76 -5.18 3.84
CA ALA A 187 5.67 -6.25 4.84
C ALA A 187 5.95 -5.72 6.25
N GLY A 188 6.96 -4.86 6.41
CA GLY A 188 7.22 -4.07 7.63
C GLY A 188 7.35 -2.57 7.40
N MET A 189 7.51 -1.84 8.52
CA MET A 189 7.34 -0.38 8.64
C MET A 189 6.02 0.08 8.01
N LEU A 190 4.94 -0.66 8.30
CA LEU A 190 3.63 -0.53 7.68
C LEU A 190 2.62 0.16 8.63
N ALA A 191 2.48 1.48 8.61
CA ALA A 191 1.39 2.16 9.33
C ALA A 191 0.80 3.44 8.69
N PRO A 192 -0.49 3.78 8.91
CA PRO A 192 -1.17 4.86 8.23
C PRO A 192 -0.64 6.26 8.49
N SER A 193 -0.96 7.15 7.54
CA SER A 193 -0.03 8.16 7.00
C SER A 193 0.91 7.63 5.91
N LEU A 194 0.66 6.37 5.51
CA LEU A 194 1.45 5.51 4.64
C LEU A 194 2.75 5.02 5.29
N ALA A 195 3.19 3.87 4.82
CA ALA A 195 3.47 2.63 5.51
C ALA A 195 4.38 1.80 4.58
N THR A 196 5.72 1.90 4.62
CA THR A 196 6.72 1.53 3.56
C THR A 196 6.18 0.75 2.36
N MET A 197 5.42 1.45 1.54
CA MET A 197 4.57 0.88 0.51
C MET A 197 4.72 1.68 -0.77
N LEU A 198 5.03 0.92 -1.82
CA LEU A 198 5.00 1.37 -3.19
C LEU A 198 3.83 0.65 -3.84
N VAL A 199 2.87 1.42 -4.36
CA VAL A 199 1.73 0.91 -5.12
C VAL A 199 1.69 1.62 -6.45
N VAL A 200 1.60 0.84 -7.53
CA VAL A 200 1.29 1.34 -8.85
C VAL A 200 -0.02 0.70 -9.28
N LEU A 201 -1.01 1.53 -9.59
CA LEU A 201 -2.25 1.17 -10.23
C LEU A 201 -2.26 1.71 -11.66
N THR A 202 -2.94 0.98 -12.52
CA THR A 202 -3.02 1.20 -13.97
C THR A 202 -4.44 0.95 -14.41
N THR A 203 -4.94 1.66 -15.41
CA THR A 203 -6.24 1.38 -16.02
C THR A 203 -6.28 1.80 -17.48
N ASP A 204 -6.95 0.99 -18.30
CA ASP A 204 -7.22 1.30 -19.70
C ASP A 204 -8.49 2.14 -19.87
N ALA A 205 -9.26 2.35 -18.80
CA ALA A 205 -10.39 3.28 -18.77
C ALA A 205 -9.93 4.72 -19.01
N LYS A 206 -10.71 5.48 -19.76
CA LYS A 206 -10.47 6.90 -20.03
C LYS A 206 -10.94 7.77 -18.87
N ALA A 207 -10.00 8.29 -18.08
CA ALA A 207 -10.28 9.21 -16.97
C ALA A 207 -9.31 10.41 -16.99
N ASP A 208 -9.78 11.58 -16.55
CA ASP A 208 -8.95 12.77 -16.41
C ASP A 208 -8.22 12.81 -15.04
N PRO A 209 -7.18 13.65 -14.86
CA PRO A 209 -6.42 13.65 -13.61
C PRO A 209 -7.27 13.99 -12.35
N PRO A 210 -8.26 14.91 -12.40
CA PRO A 210 -9.21 15.10 -11.30
C PRO A 210 -10.03 13.85 -10.94
N ALA A 211 -10.52 13.10 -11.94
CA ALA A 211 -11.27 11.86 -11.72
C ALA A 211 -10.41 10.78 -11.05
N LEU A 212 -9.16 10.63 -11.50
CA LEU A 212 -8.18 9.71 -10.91
C LEU A 212 -7.81 10.12 -9.48
N ASP A 213 -7.58 11.41 -9.23
CA ASP A 213 -7.22 11.93 -7.90
C ASP A 213 -8.35 11.74 -6.88
N ARG A 214 -9.60 11.99 -7.29
CA ARG A 214 -10.79 11.68 -6.47
C ARG A 214 -10.83 10.19 -6.11
N ALA A 215 -10.76 9.31 -7.11
CA ALA A 215 -10.86 7.87 -6.89
C ALA A 215 -9.74 7.36 -5.98
N LEU A 216 -8.50 7.76 -6.26
CA LEU A 216 -7.32 7.33 -5.51
C LEU A 216 -7.34 7.82 -4.05
N ARG A 217 -7.70 9.08 -3.80
CA ARG A 217 -7.80 9.62 -2.43
C ARG A 217 -8.92 8.95 -1.63
N ARG A 218 -10.09 8.73 -2.23
CA ARG A 218 -11.21 8.03 -1.58
C ARG A 218 -10.82 6.59 -1.23
N ALA A 219 -10.21 5.87 -2.18
CA ALA A 219 -9.75 4.51 -1.95
C ALA A 219 -8.68 4.45 -0.85
N ALA A 220 -7.63 5.27 -0.93
CA ALA A 220 -6.54 5.30 0.06
C ALA A 220 -7.04 5.60 1.48
N ALA A 221 -7.95 6.57 1.65
CA ALA A 221 -8.55 6.93 2.95
C ALA A 221 -9.38 5.80 3.59
N LEU A 222 -9.89 4.87 2.77
CA LEU A 222 -10.68 3.71 3.20
C LEU A 222 -9.86 2.42 3.34
N THR A 223 -8.66 2.35 2.78
CA THR A 223 -7.86 1.12 2.65
C THR A 223 -6.46 1.29 3.24
N PHE A 224 -5.51 1.88 2.48
CA PHE A 224 -4.13 2.08 2.89
C PHE A 224 -3.97 2.93 4.16
N GLU A 225 -4.83 3.94 4.37
CA GLU A 225 -4.86 4.72 5.62
C GLU A 225 -5.52 3.98 6.81
N ARG A 226 -5.97 2.75 6.59
CA ARG A 226 -6.59 1.85 7.58
C ARG A 226 -5.86 0.51 7.67
N LEU A 227 -4.64 0.39 7.14
CA LEU A 227 -3.73 -0.75 7.32
C LEU A 227 -2.57 -0.36 8.23
N ASP A 228 -2.50 -0.93 9.44
CA ASP A 228 -1.57 -0.56 10.52
C ASP A 228 -0.95 -1.81 11.17
N ILE A 229 0.22 -2.23 10.69
CA ILE A 229 0.97 -3.39 11.20
C ILE A 229 1.75 -3.02 12.47
N ASP A 230 2.57 -1.96 12.43
CA ASP A 230 3.59 -1.68 13.46
C ASP A 230 3.61 -0.23 14.00
N GLY A 231 2.70 0.63 13.54
CA GLY A 231 2.64 2.03 13.93
C GLY A 231 3.65 2.98 13.25
N SER A 232 4.60 2.48 12.45
CA SER A 232 5.66 3.24 11.80
C SER A 232 5.27 3.73 10.38
N CYS A 233 5.22 5.05 10.21
CA CYS A 233 4.92 5.71 8.94
C CYS A 233 6.23 6.04 8.19
N SER A 234 6.36 5.61 6.93
CA SER A 234 7.64 5.62 6.23
C SER A 234 7.93 6.92 5.47
N THR A 235 9.19 7.10 5.10
CA THR A 235 9.72 8.28 4.40
C THR A 235 9.44 8.26 2.89
N ASN A 236 8.96 7.13 2.36
CA ASN A 236 9.04 6.80 0.93
C ASN A 236 7.70 6.55 0.24
N ASP A 237 6.60 6.51 0.99
CA ASP A 237 5.35 5.99 0.44
C ASP A 237 4.80 6.77 -0.73
N THR A 238 4.37 5.97 -1.70
CA THR A 238 3.91 6.44 -3.00
C THR A 238 2.89 5.46 -3.52
N VAL A 239 1.64 5.92 -3.65
CA VAL A 239 0.55 5.25 -4.35
C VAL A 239 0.27 6.06 -5.61
N LEU A 240 0.43 5.45 -6.79
CA LEU A 240 0.17 6.08 -8.09
C LEU A 240 -0.98 5.38 -8.80
N LEU A 241 -1.76 6.13 -9.57
CA LEU A 241 -2.77 5.62 -10.48
C LEU A 241 -2.59 6.26 -11.85
N LEU A 242 -2.34 5.45 -12.88
CA LEU A 242 -2.14 5.87 -14.26
C LEU A 242 -3.30 5.39 -15.14
N SER A 243 -3.72 6.21 -16.10
CA SER A 243 -4.73 5.91 -17.11
C SER A 243 -4.12 5.99 -18.50
N SER A 244 -4.13 4.88 -19.24
CA SER A 244 -3.74 4.85 -20.67
C SER A 244 -4.89 5.28 -21.59
N GLY A 245 -6.15 5.11 -21.16
CA GLY A 245 -7.33 5.38 -21.97
C GLY A 245 -7.52 4.44 -23.17
N ALA A 246 -6.72 3.36 -23.26
CA ALA A 246 -6.67 2.45 -24.41
C ALA A 246 -7.99 1.71 -24.70
N SER A 247 -8.84 1.49 -23.68
CA SER A 247 -10.17 0.88 -23.84
C SER A 247 -11.18 1.79 -24.55
N GLU A 248 -10.86 3.08 -24.71
CA GLU A 248 -11.75 4.16 -25.15
C GLU A 248 -13.02 4.38 -24.28
N ILE A 249 -13.20 3.61 -23.21
CA ILE A 249 -14.38 3.66 -22.34
C ILE A 249 -14.18 4.69 -21.23
N THR A 250 -15.09 5.67 -21.14
CA THR A 250 -15.20 6.57 -19.99
C THR A 250 -16.19 6.00 -18.96
N PRO A 251 -15.75 5.37 -17.86
CA PRO A 251 -16.65 4.92 -16.80
C PRO A 251 -17.28 6.11 -16.07
N SER A 252 -18.40 5.89 -15.38
CA SER A 252 -18.86 6.87 -14.40
C SER A 252 -17.87 6.99 -13.23
N GLN A 253 -17.84 8.14 -12.58
CA GLN A 253 -16.94 8.36 -11.44
C GLN A 253 -17.20 7.37 -10.29
N ASP A 254 -18.44 6.92 -10.09
CA ASP A 254 -18.76 5.96 -9.03
C ASP A 254 -18.30 4.53 -9.38
N GLU A 255 -18.29 4.16 -10.67
CA GLU A 255 -17.68 2.90 -11.14
C GLU A 255 -16.15 2.92 -11.00
N LEU A 256 -15.51 4.05 -11.34
CA LEU A 256 -14.07 4.25 -11.15
C LEU A 256 -13.70 4.24 -9.65
N ASP A 257 -14.44 5.00 -8.82
CA ASP A 257 -14.24 5.04 -7.37
C ASP A 257 -14.38 3.62 -6.76
N ALA A 258 -15.37 2.83 -7.21
CA ALA A 258 -15.59 1.46 -6.73
C ALA A 258 -14.48 0.48 -7.17
N ALA A 259 -14.02 0.56 -8.42
CA ALA A 259 -12.96 -0.32 -8.93
C ALA A 259 -11.61 -0.05 -8.26
N VAL A 260 -11.24 1.23 -8.12
CA VAL A 260 -10.01 1.64 -7.42
C VAL A 260 -10.09 1.24 -5.94
N LEU A 261 -11.25 1.41 -5.29
CA LEU A 261 -11.45 0.94 -3.91
C LEU A 261 -11.27 -0.58 -3.77
N ALA A 262 -11.89 -1.38 -4.64
CA ALA A 262 -11.82 -2.83 -4.58
C ALA A 262 -10.37 -3.35 -4.77
N ALA A 263 -9.63 -2.75 -5.71
CA ALA A 263 -8.23 -3.09 -5.95
C ALA A 263 -7.33 -2.72 -4.77
N CYS A 264 -7.48 -1.51 -4.21
CA CYS A 264 -6.73 -1.09 -3.03
C CYS A 264 -7.06 -1.94 -1.79
N ASP A 265 -8.31 -2.38 -1.63
CA ASP A 265 -8.75 -3.22 -0.51
C ASP A 265 -8.16 -4.63 -0.59
N ASP A 266 -8.14 -5.23 -1.78
CA ASP A 266 -7.52 -6.53 -2.01
C ASP A 266 -5.99 -6.48 -1.82
N LEU A 267 -5.32 -5.44 -2.32
CA LEU A 267 -3.90 -5.21 -2.04
C LEU A 267 -3.64 -5.00 -0.55
N CYS A 268 -4.52 -4.33 0.20
CA CYS A 268 -4.42 -4.24 1.67
C CYS A 268 -4.55 -5.59 2.36
N ALA A 269 -5.43 -6.47 1.87
CA ALA A 269 -5.55 -7.83 2.40
C ALA A 269 -4.28 -8.67 2.11
N GLN A 270 -3.66 -8.49 0.93
CA GLN A 270 -2.39 -9.13 0.58
C GLN A 270 -1.22 -8.59 1.43
N LEU A 271 -1.14 -7.27 1.63
CA LEU A 271 -0.15 -6.64 2.51
C LEU A 271 -0.29 -7.12 3.97
N GLN A 272 -1.51 -7.25 4.49
CA GLN A 272 -1.77 -7.77 5.83
C GLN A 272 -1.41 -9.25 5.98
N ALA A 273 -1.64 -10.06 4.94
CA ALA A 273 -1.40 -11.50 4.95
C ALA A 273 0.09 -11.88 4.83
N ASP A 274 0.93 -10.97 4.33
CA ASP A 274 2.37 -11.14 4.10
C ASP A 274 3.20 -10.13 4.93
N ALA A 275 2.66 -9.66 6.06
CA ALA A 275 3.36 -8.76 6.96
C ALA A 275 4.46 -9.51 7.75
N GLU A 276 5.53 -8.81 8.09
CA GLU A 276 6.71 -9.37 8.78
C GLU A 276 6.31 -10.11 10.07
N GLY A 277 6.75 -11.38 10.19
CA GLY A 277 6.40 -12.27 11.28
C GLY A 277 4.91 -12.52 11.57
N VAL A 278 3.97 -12.22 10.65
CA VAL A 278 2.52 -12.36 10.93
C VAL A 278 2.10 -13.78 11.31
N THR A 279 1.26 -13.91 12.33
CA THR A 279 0.58 -15.19 12.65
C THR A 279 -0.94 -15.04 12.68
N LYS A 280 -1.46 -13.83 12.93
CA LYS A 280 -2.87 -13.47 12.93
C LYS A 280 -3.12 -12.25 12.04
N ARG A 281 -4.07 -12.36 11.12
CA ARG A 281 -4.68 -11.22 10.42
C ARG A 281 -5.80 -10.66 11.31
N VAL A 282 -5.59 -9.48 11.85
CA VAL A 282 -6.46 -8.88 12.86
C VAL A 282 -7.27 -7.74 12.24
N THR A 283 -8.58 -7.73 12.46
CA THR A 283 -9.47 -6.66 12.01
C THR A 283 -10.10 -5.98 13.22
N ILE A 284 -9.77 -4.72 13.47
CA ILE A 284 -10.33 -3.90 14.54
C ILE A 284 -11.46 -3.03 13.98
N THR A 285 -12.70 -3.31 14.33
CA THR A 285 -13.86 -2.47 14.01
C THR A 285 -14.26 -1.66 15.23
N VAL A 286 -14.44 -0.35 15.05
CA VAL A 286 -15.02 0.52 16.09
C VAL A 286 -16.33 1.13 15.57
N THR A 287 -17.36 1.09 16.39
CA THR A 287 -18.71 1.59 16.10
C THR A 287 -19.24 2.51 17.20
N GLY A 288 -20.25 3.30 16.83
CA GLY A 288 -20.92 4.26 17.71
C GLY A 288 -20.01 5.30 18.36
N ALA A 289 -18.90 5.66 17.71
CA ALA A 289 -18.18 6.88 18.09
C ALA A 289 -19.02 8.12 17.73
N GLY A 290 -18.67 9.30 18.23
CA GLY A 290 -19.34 10.55 17.85
C GLY A 290 -19.20 10.87 16.36
N ALA A 291 -18.06 10.51 15.75
CA ALA A 291 -17.78 10.62 14.32
C ALA A 291 -16.75 9.57 13.86
N ASP A 292 -16.62 9.36 12.54
CA ASP A 292 -15.70 8.35 11.97
C ASP A 292 -14.23 8.60 12.35
N ASP A 293 -13.80 9.86 12.48
CA ASP A 293 -12.45 10.21 12.93
C ASP A 293 -12.16 9.73 14.36
N GLN A 294 -13.16 9.80 15.26
CA GLN A 294 -13.05 9.26 16.61
C GLN A 294 -12.99 7.73 16.59
N ALA A 295 -13.80 7.09 15.75
CA ALA A 295 -13.72 5.64 15.55
C ALA A 295 -12.33 5.23 15.01
N LEU A 296 -11.72 6.03 14.11
CA LEU A 296 -10.38 5.80 13.56
C LEU A 296 -9.27 5.97 14.59
N LEU A 297 -9.38 6.97 15.46
CA LEU A 297 -8.46 7.14 16.59
C LEU A 297 -8.57 5.94 17.56
N ALA A 298 -9.78 5.50 17.91
CA ALA A 298 -9.99 4.36 18.78
C ALA A 298 -9.48 3.03 18.18
N ALA A 299 -9.85 2.73 16.92
CA ALA A 299 -9.43 1.51 16.24
C ALA A 299 -7.90 1.45 16.09
N ARG A 300 -7.27 2.59 15.79
CA ARG A 300 -5.81 2.73 15.72
C ARG A 300 -5.12 2.58 17.07
N CYS A 301 -5.72 3.10 18.15
CA CYS A 301 -5.17 2.95 19.50
C CYS A 301 -5.13 1.47 19.92
N ILE A 302 -6.21 0.74 19.67
CA ILE A 302 -6.28 -0.72 19.91
C ILE A 302 -5.30 -1.48 18.99
N ALA A 303 -5.27 -1.15 17.69
CA ALA A 303 -4.42 -1.84 16.71
C ALA A 303 -2.91 -1.69 16.98
N ARG A 304 -2.47 -0.56 17.57
CA ARG A 304 -1.06 -0.29 17.89
C ARG A 304 -0.64 -0.77 19.27
N ASP A 305 -1.57 -1.11 20.16
CA ASP A 305 -1.23 -1.47 21.53
C ASP A 305 -0.47 -2.80 21.58
N SER A 306 0.75 -2.76 22.13
CA SER A 306 1.63 -3.92 22.17
C SER A 306 1.09 -5.05 23.05
N LEU A 307 0.26 -4.74 24.06
CA LEU A 307 -0.37 -5.77 24.88
C LEU A 307 -1.52 -6.43 24.10
N VAL A 308 -2.36 -5.68 23.38
CA VAL A 308 -3.37 -6.25 22.48
C VAL A 308 -2.70 -7.15 21.44
N LYS A 309 -1.70 -6.64 20.70
CA LYS A 309 -1.01 -7.40 19.65
C LYS A 309 -0.34 -8.69 20.18
N THR A 310 0.27 -8.66 21.36
CA THR A 310 0.89 -9.87 21.97
C THR A 310 -0.12 -10.85 22.58
N ALA A 311 -1.29 -10.38 23.03
CA ALA A 311 -2.37 -11.28 23.46
C ALA A 311 -2.95 -12.05 22.27
N LEU A 312 -3.15 -11.36 21.14
CA LEU A 312 -3.63 -11.98 19.90
C LEU A 312 -2.64 -12.99 19.32
N PHE A 313 -1.32 -12.73 19.37
CA PHE A 313 -0.27 -13.73 19.07
C PHE A 313 -0.46 -14.99 19.93
N GLY A 314 -0.64 -14.81 21.25
CA GLY A 314 -0.91 -15.89 22.20
C GLY A 314 -2.28 -16.56 22.07
N SER A 315 -3.15 -16.10 21.15
CA SER A 315 -4.56 -16.52 21.04
C SER A 315 -5.38 -16.31 22.33
N ASP A 316 -5.03 -15.29 23.13
CA ASP A 316 -5.70 -14.90 24.38
C ASP A 316 -6.80 -13.85 24.09
N PRO A 317 -8.10 -14.13 24.35
CA PRO A 317 -9.22 -13.20 24.15
C PRO A 317 -9.25 -12.10 25.23
N ASN A 318 -8.17 -11.32 25.31
CA ASN A 318 -7.91 -10.40 26.41
C ASN A 318 -8.62 -9.05 26.24
N TRP A 319 -9.94 -9.06 26.46
CA TRP A 319 -10.78 -7.85 26.42
C TRP A 319 -10.32 -6.76 27.39
N GLY A 320 -9.66 -7.13 28.50
CA GLY A 320 -9.09 -6.18 29.45
C GLY A 320 -7.97 -5.32 28.83
N ARG A 321 -7.12 -5.89 27.97
CA ARG A 321 -6.12 -5.14 27.19
C ARG A 321 -6.77 -4.23 26.14
N VAL A 322 -7.84 -4.69 25.49
CA VAL A 322 -8.62 -3.87 24.53
C VAL A 322 -9.25 -2.65 25.23
N LEU A 323 -9.83 -2.84 26.42
CA LEU A 323 -10.37 -1.74 27.23
C LEU A 323 -9.28 -0.77 27.71
N ALA A 324 -8.12 -1.29 28.15
CA ALA A 324 -7.00 -0.45 28.54
C ALA A 324 -6.49 0.41 27.37
N ALA A 325 -6.41 -0.16 26.16
CA ALA A 325 -6.01 0.56 24.96
C ALA A 325 -7.05 1.62 24.53
N VAL A 326 -8.33 1.27 24.45
CA VAL A 326 -9.38 2.24 24.06
C VAL A 326 -9.60 3.33 25.12
N GLY A 327 -9.30 3.06 26.40
CA GLY A 327 -9.33 4.05 27.48
C GLY A 327 -8.32 5.19 27.33
N MET A 328 -7.35 5.08 26.42
CA MET A 328 -6.33 6.11 26.15
C MET A 328 -6.68 7.08 25.01
N VAL A 329 -7.87 6.99 24.42
CA VAL A 329 -8.28 7.89 23.33
C VAL A 329 -8.39 9.35 23.78
N PRO A 330 -8.09 10.35 22.92
CA PRO A 330 -8.05 11.76 23.29
C PRO A 330 -9.43 12.43 23.36
N PHE A 331 -10.49 11.66 23.64
CA PHE A 331 -11.87 12.13 23.77
C PHE A 331 -12.60 11.35 24.87
N VAL A 332 -13.67 11.94 25.41
CA VAL A 332 -14.45 11.31 26.48
C VAL A 332 -15.16 10.06 25.94
N ILE A 333 -15.06 8.96 26.67
CA ILE A 333 -15.85 7.74 26.48
C ILE A 333 -16.53 7.34 27.80
N ASP A 334 -17.66 6.65 27.69
CA ASP A 334 -18.39 6.10 28.84
C ASP A 334 -18.03 4.61 29.01
N PRO A 335 -17.19 4.23 30.00
CA PRO A 335 -16.67 2.86 30.14
C PRO A 335 -17.76 1.85 30.49
N ASP A 336 -18.83 2.27 31.18
CA ASP A 336 -19.93 1.39 31.59
C ASP A 336 -20.83 1.02 30.40
N ARG A 337 -20.69 1.72 29.27
CA ARG A 337 -21.45 1.45 28.04
C ARG A 337 -20.66 0.70 26.97
N ILE A 338 -19.34 0.55 27.09
CA ILE A 338 -18.52 -0.09 26.06
C ILE A 338 -18.91 -1.57 25.92
N THR A 339 -19.11 -2.03 24.68
CA THR A 339 -19.22 -3.45 24.36
C THR A 339 -17.98 -3.89 23.57
N VAL A 340 -17.39 -5.03 23.92
CA VAL A 340 -16.27 -5.66 23.19
C VAL A 340 -16.65 -7.07 22.78
N SER A 341 -16.37 -7.42 21.53
CA SER A 341 -16.58 -8.76 20.96
C SER A 341 -15.33 -9.26 20.23
N PHE A 342 -15.09 -10.57 20.32
CA PHE A 342 -14.06 -11.29 19.54
C PHE A 342 -14.74 -12.33 18.64
N ASN A 343 -14.45 -12.33 17.33
CA ASN A 343 -15.05 -13.25 16.35
C ASN A 343 -16.60 -13.34 16.49
N GLY A 344 -17.26 -12.18 16.65
CA GLY A 344 -18.70 -12.07 16.88
C GLY A 344 -19.21 -12.46 18.28
N SER A 345 -18.37 -13.03 19.15
CA SER A 345 -18.73 -13.41 20.52
C SER A 345 -18.53 -12.24 21.49
N PRO A 346 -19.58 -11.72 22.18
CA PRO A 346 -19.44 -10.64 23.13
C PRO A 346 -18.74 -11.12 24.41
N VAL A 347 -17.71 -10.38 24.83
CA VAL A 347 -16.84 -10.72 25.97
C VAL A 347 -16.88 -9.68 27.09
N PHE A 348 -17.28 -8.44 26.78
CA PHE A 348 -17.50 -7.38 27.76
C PHE A 348 -18.70 -6.52 27.31
N SER A 349 -19.59 -6.17 28.23
CA SER A 349 -20.71 -5.26 28.01
C SER A 349 -21.23 -4.74 29.36
N ASP A 350 -21.94 -3.60 29.37
CA ASP A 350 -22.58 -3.04 30.57
C ASP A 350 -21.62 -2.91 31.78
N GLY A 351 -20.37 -2.51 31.51
CA GLY A 351 -19.32 -2.33 32.52
C GLY A 351 -18.70 -3.62 33.08
N MET A 352 -19.06 -4.80 32.56
CA MET A 352 -18.67 -6.09 33.15
C MET A 352 -18.31 -7.19 32.13
N PRO A 353 -17.51 -8.20 32.50
CA PRO A 353 -17.26 -9.36 31.65
C PRO A 353 -18.52 -10.20 31.43
N MET A 354 -18.67 -10.70 30.20
CA MET A 354 -19.73 -11.65 29.85
C MET A 354 -19.41 -13.07 30.35
N PRO A 355 -20.41 -13.92 30.63
CA PRO A 355 -20.18 -15.36 30.82
C PRO A 355 -19.54 -15.97 29.57
N GLY A 356 -18.47 -16.76 29.73
CA GLY A 356 -17.72 -17.33 28.61
C GLY A 356 -16.67 -16.40 27.98
N ALA A 357 -16.41 -15.22 28.57
CA ALA A 357 -15.51 -14.21 28.00
C ALA A 357 -14.03 -14.61 27.90
N ARG A 358 -13.57 -15.66 28.59
CA ARG A 358 -12.20 -16.17 28.52
C ARG A 358 -12.08 -17.44 27.68
N GLU A 359 -13.21 -17.96 27.23
CA GLU A 359 -13.38 -19.25 26.56
C GLU A 359 -13.55 -19.10 25.04
N VAL A 360 -13.50 -17.87 24.51
CA VAL A 360 -13.56 -17.60 23.06
C VAL A 360 -12.30 -18.08 22.36
N ASP A 361 -12.48 -18.93 21.35
CA ASP A 361 -11.38 -19.48 20.56
C ASP A 361 -10.83 -18.46 19.55
N LEU A 362 -9.55 -18.10 19.73
CA LEU A 362 -8.77 -17.27 18.82
C LEU A 362 -7.62 -18.03 18.14
N SER A 363 -7.63 -19.37 18.17
CA SER A 363 -6.58 -20.21 17.57
C SER A 363 -6.48 -20.07 16.06
N GLY A 364 -7.57 -19.72 15.38
CA GLY A 364 -7.60 -19.42 13.95
C GLY A 364 -6.68 -18.26 13.52
N PRO A 365 -6.31 -18.19 12.24
CA PRO A 365 -5.39 -17.17 11.72
C PRO A 365 -6.07 -15.81 11.44
N ASP A 366 -7.40 -15.74 11.46
CA ASP A 366 -8.17 -14.51 11.30
C ASP A 366 -8.86 -14.17 12.63
N VAL A 367 -8.74 -12.92 13.09
CA VAL A 367 -9.37 -12.45 14.32
C VAL A 367 -10.08 -11.12 14.07
N GLU A 368 -11.39 -11.09 14.34
CA GLU A 368 -12.16 -9.85 14.42
C GLU A 368 -12.25 -9.38 15.88
N VAL A 369 -11.93 -8.10 16.11
CA VAL A 369 -12.21 -7.40 17.36
C VAL A 369 -13.17 -6.26 17.06
N THR A 370 -14.36 -6.29 17.66
CA THR A 370 -15.36 -5.24 17.48
C THR A 370 -15.61 -4.53 18.81
N VAL A 371 -15.49 -3.20 18.82
CA VAL A 371 -15.70 -2.33 19.98
C VAL A 371 -16.77 -1.30 19.68
N GLU A 372 -17.85 -1.31 20.44
CA GLU A 372 -18.99 -0.41 20.30
C GLU A 372 -18.99 0.60 21.45
N LEU A 373 -19.00 1.90 21.12
CA LEU A 373 -18.86 3.01 22.07
C LEU A 373 -20.20 3.66 22.45
N HIS A 374 -21.28 3.39 21.70
CA HIS A 374 -22.66 3.85 21.96
C HIS A 374 -22.86 5.38 22.17
N GLN A 375 -21.99 6.21 21.56
CA GLN A 375 -21.94 7.68 21.69
C GLN A 375 -22.36 8.44 20.42
N GLY A 376 -22.59 7.76 19.30
CA GLY A 376 -22.99 8.38 18.03
C GLY A 376 -23.18 7.36 16.92
N THR A 377 -22.90 7.78 15.67
CA THR A 377 -23.01 6.92 14.47
C THR A 377 -21.66 6.65 13.79
N GLY A 378 -20.56 7.16 14.35
CA GLY A 378 -19.23 7.04 13.76
C GLY A 378 -18.74 5.60 13.73
N ARG A 379 -18.26 5.14 12.57
CA ARG A 379 -17.79 3.77 12.36
C ARG A 379 -16.50 3.74 11.54
N THR A 380 -15.62 2.80 11.87
CA THR A 380 -14.49 2.44 11.03
C THR A 380 -14.07 0.99 11.22
N THR A 381 -13.16 0.54 10.36
CA THR A 381 -12.44 -0.71 10.49
C THR A 381 -10.97 -0.46 10.13
N VAL A 382 -10.04 -1.02 10.91
CA VAL A 382 -8.59 -1.00 10.70
C VAL A 382 -8.06 -2.43 10.62
N ARG A 383 -7.25 -2.73 9.61
CA ARG A 383 -6.48 -3.97 9.47
C ARG A 383 -5.16 -3.84 10.22
N THR A 384 -4.83 -4.85 11.01
CA THR A 384 -3.55 -4.97 11.74
C THR A 384 -3.15 -6.45 11.83
N THR A 385 -2.12 -6.73 12.59
CA THR A 385 -1.61 -8.08 12.87
C THR A 385 -1.39 -8.26 14.37
N ASP A 386 -0.97 -9.45 14.77
CA ASP A 386 -0.37 -9.69 16.07
C ASP A 386 1.05 -9.07 16.20
N LEU A 387 1.71 -9.29 17.34
CA LEU A 387 3.13 -9.00 17.56
C LEU A 387 3.81 -10.29 18.01
N SER A 388 4.46 -10.96 17.06
CA SER A 388 5.07 -12.27 17.24
C SER A 388 6.56 -12.19 17.59
N HIS A 389 7.17 -13.34 17.90
CA HIS A 389 8.63 -13.45 18.00
C HIS A 389 9.34 -13.23 16.66
N ALA A 390 8.74 -13.64 15.54
CA ALA A 390 9.35 -13.52 14.22
C ALA A 390 9.52 -12.05 13.79
N TYR A 391 8.52 -11.20 14.06
CA TYR A 391 8.63 -9.76 13.79
C TYR A 391 9.85 -9.12 14.50
N VAL A 392 10.12 -9.55 15.75
CA VAL A 392 11.28 -9.07 16.53
C VAL A 392 12.59 -9.60 15.98
N GLU A 393 12.65 -10.86 15.57
CA GLU A 393 13.86 -11.45 14.95
C GLU A 393 14.18 -10.73 13.63
N GLU A 394 13.18 -10.61 12.73
CA GLU A 394 13.30 -9.96 11.43
C GLU A 394 13.76 -8.49 11.53
N ASN A 395 13.30 -7.76 12.56
CA ASN A 395 13.65 -6.35 12.77
C ASN A 395 14.80 -6.11 13.77
N SER A 396 15.55 -7.16 14.16
CA SER A 396 16.72 -7.00 15.05
C SER A 396 17.97 -7.79 14.66
N ALA A 397 17.81 -8.88 13.89
CA ALA A 397 18.94 -9.67 13.40
C ALA A 397 19.72 -9.00 12.25
N TYR A 398 19.08 -8.10 11.50
CA TYR A 398 19.65 -7.35 10.38
C TYR A 398 19.04 -5.94 10.27
N SER A 399 19.69 -5.06 9.50
CA SER A 399 19.13 -3.77 9.11
C SER A 399 18.40 -3.90 7.78
N SER A 400 17.16 -3.41 7.72
CA SER A 400 16.23 -3.46 6.58
C SER A 400 15.96 -2.07 5.95
#